data_AF-A0A4P7JG62-F1
#
_entry.id   AF-A0A4P7JG62-F1
#
_cell.length_a   1.000
_cell.length_b   1.000
_cell.length_c   1.000
_cell.angle_alpha   90.00
_cell.angle_beta   90.00
_cell.angle_gamma   90.00
#
_symmetry.space_group_name_H-M   'P 1'
#
loop_
_entity.id
_entity.type
_entity.pdbx_description
1 polymer ?
#
loop_
_entity_poly.entity_id
_entity_poly.type
_entity_poly.pdbx_seq_one_letter_code
_entity_poly.pdbx_strand_id
1 'polypeptide(L)'
;MTPRAARHTVSLPAGAAIDAAGHASLAASVFAVQPDGTPPQLQISGLPDSLAVGEMAGLTFTFSEPVTGFAADDIVLGNASLSQFSGGPQTYQAGVTADADGPLTVSVAQGAAQDASGEGSAAASVSTQAVTVPDTGEEVADFLTTRSRDLVANQPRLSGFLSGQQSGRLSASVSRGQGRFEMQTDGRGPVWMSLQAARSEDDTGQSGSYARAVLGGHTVLSETMLLGAMIQLDHSEMTNAQGTEVEGHGWLAGPYVVAQFPGHPLYIEGRLLYGQTSNTVTAPGSPAAQFDGDRWLAMLTLSGAVHSAGLSTYPSLSFSHVSDGQDAYRNAAGVLVPAQTVGLSELAIGLDFEKPFVLAAGDLMINWGVSGIWSRMDGGGSAFIDRESSARGRFDLGYRFDNHRGLTASANMFLDGIGSADGHISYGIEAGLRLEF
;
A
#
# COMPACT_ATOMS: atom_id res chain seq x y z
N MET A 1 -58.23 -0.05 -18.40
CA MET A 1 -59.45 0.61 -17.90
C MET A 1 -59.12 2.08 -17.78
N THR A 2 -59.84 2.95 -18.49
CA THR A 2 -59.69 4.42 -18.38
C THR A 2 -60.16 4.85 -17.00
N PRO A 3 -59.41 5.67 -16.23
CA PRO A 3 -59.87 6.11 -14.93
C PRO A 3 -61.13 6.93 -15.14
N ARG A 4 -62.21 6.51 -14.49
CA ARG A 4 -63.48 7.23 -14.53
C ARG A 4 -63.28 8.44 -13.63
N ALA A 5 -62.79 9.55 -14.19
CA ALA A 5 -62.82 10.87 -13.57
C ALA A 5 -64.27 11.33 -13.44
N ALA A 6 -65.02 10.68 -12.55
CA ALA A 6 -66.37 11.07 -12.22
C ALA A 6 -66.26 12.33 -11.37
N ARG A 7 -66.54 13.48 -11.99
CA ARG A 7 -66.73 14.75 -11.29
C ARG A 7 -67.77 14.53 -10.19
N HIS A 8 -67.37 14.67 -8.94
CA HIS A 8 -68.30 14.62 -7.82
C HIS A 8 -68.92 16.01 -7.67
N THR A 9 -70.24 16.09 -7.81
CA THR A 9 -70.98 17.33 -7.64
C THR A 9 -71.98 17.22 -6.51
N VAL A 10 -72.08 18.28 -5.72
CA VAL A 10 -73.17 18.49 -4.77
C VAL A 10 -73.92 19.73 -5.22
N SER A 11 -75.21 19.58 -5.48
CA SER A 11 -76.09 20.69 -5.79
C SER A 11 -77.33 20.64 -4.92
N LEU A 12 -77.79 21.82 -4.51
CA LEU A 12 -79.06 21.99 -3.82
C LEU A 12 -80.02 22.74 -4.76
N PRO A 13 -81.09 22.10 -5.26
CA PRO A 13 -81.99 22.75 -6.21
C PRO A 13 -82.78 23.87 -5.51
N ALA A 14 -83.32 24.79 -6.31
CA ALA A 14 -84.27 25.78 -5.79
C ALA A 14 -85.47 25.06 -5.16
N GLY A 15 -85.94 25.53 -4.00
CA GLY A 15 -87.03 24.92 -3.24
C GLY A 15 -86.66 23.67 -2.45
N ALA A 16 -85.37 23.32 -2.33
CA ALA A 16 -84.91 22.25 -1.45
C ALA A 16 -85.13 22.54 0.04
N ALA A 17 -85.30 23.81 0.42
CA ALA A 17 -85.75 24.23 1.73
C ALA A 17 -86.82 25.33 1.62
N ILE A 18 -87.69 25.44 2.63
CA ILE A 18 -88.72 26.47 2.73
C ILE A 18 -88.59 27.13 4.10
N ASP A 19 -88.64 28.47 4.15
CA ASP A 19 -88.62 29.21 5.42
C ASP A 19 -89.99 29.21 6.13
N ALA A 20 -90.05 29.76 7.34
CA ALA A 20 -91.29 29.83 8.12
C ALA A 20 -92.38 30.71 7.49
N ALA A 21 -92.03 31.57 6.52
CA ALA A 21 -92.95 32.41 5.77
C ALA A 21 -93.41 31.75 4.45
N GLY A 22 -92.93 30.54 4.13
CA GLY A 22 -93.29 29.80 2.93
C GLY A 22 -92.43 30.12 1.70
N HIS A 23 -91.33 30.87 1.84
CA HIS A 23 -90.44 31.16 0.72
C HIS A 23 -89.46 30.01 0.47
N ALA A 24 -89.41 29.56 -0.78
CA ALA A 24 -88.49 28.54 -1.24
C ALA A 24 -87.04 29.06 -1.33
N SER A 25 -86.07 28.23 -0.98
CA SER A 25 -84.64 28.53 -1.15
C SER A 25 -84.29 28.75 -2.62
N LEU A 26 -83.36 29.67 -2.89
CA LEU A 26 -82.72 29.75 -4.20
C LEU A 26 -81.83 28.53 -4.43
N ALA A 27 -81.56 28.20 -5.69
CA ALA A 27 -80.60 27.14 -6.01
C ALA A 27 -79.20 27.53 -5.50
N ALA A 28 -78.52 26.59 -4.86
CA ALA A 28 -77.12 26.78 -4.47
C ALA A 28 -76.21 26.70 -5.71
N SER A 29 -75.07 27.38 -5.66
CA SER A 29 -74.00 27.15 -6.64
C SER A 29 -73.52 25.68 -6.54
N VAL A 30 -73.31 25.04 -7.68
CA VAL A 30 -72.85 23.65 -7.73
C VAL A 30 -71.43 23.59 -7.19
N PHE A 31 -71.23 22.86 -6.09
CA PHE A 31 -69.89 22.50 -5.63
C PHE A 31 -69.41 21.30 -6.45
N ALA A 32 -68.21 21.39 -7.01
CA ALA A 32 -67.62 20.30 -7.77
C ALA A 32 -66.16 20.07 -7.37
N VAL A 33 -65.80 18.81 -7.19
CA VAL A 33 -64.41 18.37 -7.06
C VAL A 33 -64.05 17.52 -8.28
N GLN A 34 -62.90 17.80 -8.86
CA GLN A 34 -62.35 17.03 -9.97
C GLN A 34 -61.07 16.35 -9.46
N PRO A 35 -60.97 14.99 -9.51
CA PRO A 35 -59.71 14.31 -9.24
C PRO A 35 -58.64 14.78 -10.23
N ASP A 36 -57.39 14.90 -9.78
CA ASP A 36 -56.25 15.36 -10.60
C ASP A 36 -56.07 14.45 -11.83
N GLY A 37 -56.32 13.13 -11.69
CA GLY A 37 -56.31 12.17 -12.79
C GLY A 37 -54.93 11.93 -13.41
N THR A 38 -53.91 12.62 -12.90
CA THR A 38 -52.50 12.45 -13.24
C THR A 38 -51.89 11.48 -12.24
N PRO A 39 -51.38 10.30 -12.68
CA PRO A 39 -50.71 9.39 -11.75
C PRO A 39 -49.35 9.95 -11.32
N PRO A 40 -48.93 9.71 -10.05
CA PRO A 40 -47.61 10.11 -9.58
C PRO A 40 -46.50 9.55 -10.48
N GLN A 41 -45.58 10.42 -10.92
CA GLN A 41 -44.38 10.02 -11.64
C GLN A 41 -43.27 9.74 -10.65
N LEU A 42 -42.50 8.66 -10.86
CA LEU A 42 -41.34 8.31 -10.04
C LEU A 42 -40.04 8.52 -10.82
N GLN A 43 -39.13 9.28 -10.23
CA GLN A 43 -37.74 9.40 -10.68
C GLN A 43 -36.81 8.69 -9.69
N ILE A 44 -35.93 7.82 -10.21
CA ILE A 44 -34.87 7.17 -9.43
C ILE A 44 -33.54 7.80 -9.82
N SER A 45 -32.76 8.24 -8.84
CA SER A 45 -31.42 8.82 -9.04
C SER A 45 -30.44 8.32 -7.97
N GLY A 46 -29.14 8.59 -8.17
CA GLY A 46 -28.08 8.26 -7.22
C GLY A 46 -27.26 7.01 -7.54
N LEU A 47 -27.61 6.26 -8.60
CA LEU A 47 -26.71 5.25 -9.16
C LEU A 47 -25.57 5.91 -9.95
N PRO A 48 -24.29 5.58 -9.67
CA PRO A 48 -23.17 5.95 -10.53
C PRO A 48 -23.15 5.11 -11.82
N ASP A 49 -22.30 5.50 -12.79
CA ASP A 49 -22.13 4.77 -14.07
C ASP A 49 -21.54 3.36 -13.89
N SER A 50 -20.80 3.14 -12.80
CA SER A 50 -20.33 1.83 -12.34
C SER A 50 -20.29 1.78 -10.81
N LEU A 51 -20.55 0.62 -10.22
CA LEU A 51 -20.49 0.40 -8.77
C LEU A 51 -19.60 -0.81 -8.45
N ALA A 52 -18.70 -0.71 -7.48
CA ALA A 52 -17.91 -1.87 -7.10
C ALA A 52 -18.74 -2.90 -6.32
N VAL A 53 -18.42 -4.18 -6.49
CA VAL A 53 -19.05 -5.25 -5.69
C VAL A 53 -18.80 -4.99 -4.20
N GLY A 54 -19.87 -5.01 -3.39
CA GLY A 54 -19.83 -4.71 -1.95
C GLY A 54 -19.85 -3.23 -1.58
N GLU A 55 -19.70 -2.29 -2.53
CA GLU A 55 -19.85 -0.86 -2.28
C GLU A 55 -21.33 -0.48 -2.17
N MET A 56 -21.66 0.44 -1.25
CA MET A 56 -23.00 0.99 -1.09
C MET A 56 -23.14 2.34 -1.79
N ALA A 57 -24.11 2.46 -2.71
CA ALA A 57 -24.56 3.72 -3.28
C ALA A 57 -25.88 4.19 -2.64
N GLY A 58 -26.10 5.50 -2.56
CA GLY A 58 -27.34 6.09 -2.09
C GLY A 58 -28.33 6.29 -3.23
N LEU A 59 -29.53 5.72 -3.12
CA LEU A 59 -30.64 5.91 -4.04
C LEU A 59 -31.61 6.97 -3.51
N THR A 60 -32.09 7.82 -4.41
CA THR A 60 -33.19 8.75 -4.15
C THR A 60 -34.36 8.44 -5.07
N PHE A 61 -35.53 8.23 -4.46
CA PHE A 61 -36.81 8.04 -5.13
C PHE A 61 -37.63 9.32 -4.96
N THR A 62 -37.90 10.03 -6.04
CA THR A 62 -38.67 11.29 -6.01
C THR A 62 -39.96 11.13 -6.78
N PHE A 63 -41.07 11.26 -6.06
CA PHE A 63 -42.39 11.33 -6.66
C PHE A 63 -42.74 12.79 -7.07
N SER A 64 -43.53 12.95 -8.13
CA SER A 64 -44.03 14.27 -8.56
C SER A 64 -44.96 14.94 -7.54
N GLU A 65 -45.49 14.16 -6.61
CA GLU A 65 -46.41 14.59 -5.55
C GLU A 65 -46.31 13.65 -4.33
N PRO A 66 -46.85 14.03 -3.16
CA PRO A 66 -46.92 13.14 -2.00
C PRO A 66 -47.70 11.84 -2.27
N VAL A 67 -47.11 10.70 -1.93
CA VAL A 67 -47.73 9.38 -2.10
C VAL A 67 -47.84 8.62 -0.77
N THR A 68 -48.71 7.61 -0.75
CA THR A 68 -48.85 6.63 0.33
C THR A 68 -48.65 5.21 -0.21
N GLY A 69 -48.31 4.27 0.67
CA GLY A 69 -48.17 2.85 0.32
C GLY A 69 -46.80 2.40 -0.17
N PHE A 70 -45.91 3.32 -0.55
CA PHE A 70 -44.55 2.97 -0.98
C PHE A 70 -43.69 2.44 0.18
N ALA A 71 -43.18 1.23 0.03
CA ALA A 71 -42.33 0.54 0.99
C ALA A 71 -41.10 -0.08 0.33
N ALA A 72 -40.15 -0.55 1.14
CA ALA A 72 -38.93 -1.21 0.65
C ALA A 72 -39.22 -2.44 -0.22
N ASP A 73 -40.29 -3.18 0.08
CA ASP A 73 -40.69 -4.40 -0.64
C ASP A 73 -41.19 -4.11 -2.07
N ASP A 74 -41.52 -2.85 -2.40
CA ASP A 74 -41.92 -2.45 -3.75
C ASP A 74 -40.73 -2.25 -4.71
N ILE A 75 -39.50 -2.32 -4.18
CA ILE A 75 -38.27 -2.15 -4.94
C ILE A 75 -37.73 -3.53 -5.32
N VAL A 76 -37.69 -3.81 -6.62
CA VAL A 76 -37.13 -5.03 -7.18
C VAL A 76 -35.70 -4.76 -7.63
N LEU A 77 -34.75 -5.49 -7.03
CA LEU A 77 -33.33 -5.42 -7.33
C LEU A 77 -32.87 -6.63 -8.14
N GLY A 78 -31.95 -6.39 -9.09
CA GLY A 78 -31.15 -7.42 -9.74
C GLY A 78 -29.68 -7.21 -9.43
N ASN A 79 -29.00 -8.27 -8.98
CA ASN A 79 -27.57 -8.26 -8.60
C ASN A 79 -27.23 -7.22 -7.50
N ALA A 80 -28.16 -6.99 -6.57
CA ALA A 80 -27.98 -6.06 -5.47
C ALA A 80 -28.88 -6.34 -4.27
N SER A 81 -28.47 -5.80 -3.13
CA SER A 81 -29.22 -5.77 -1.88
C SER A 81 -29.59 -4.34 -1.46
N LEU A 82 -30.76 -4.17 -0.84
CA LEU A 82 -31.27 -2.88 -0.36
C LEU A 82 -31.00 -2.72 1.15
N SER A 83 -30.67 -1.51 1.59
CA SER A 83 -30.54 -1.16 3.01
C SER A 83 -31.07 0.25 3.28
N GLN A 84 -31.16 0.65 4.56
CA GLN A 84 -31.39 2.04 4.99
C GLN A 84 -32.61 2.76 4.37
N PHE A 85 -33.68 2.05 4.04
CA PHE A 85 -34.89 2.65 3.46
C PHE A 85 -35.58 3.60 4.45
N SER A 86 -35.79 4.85 4.06
CA SER A 86 -36.43 5.89 4.89
C SER A 86 -36.99 7.04 4.04
N GLY A 87 -37.77 7.93 4.67
CA GLY A 87 -38.30 9.15 4.04
C GLY A 87 -39.82 9.18 3.94
N GLY A 88 -40.32 9.91 2.94
CA GLY A 88 -41.73 10.13 2.65
C GLY A 88 -42.23 11.55 2.98
N PRO A 89 -43.41 11.94 2.48
CA PRO A 89 -44.28 11.19 1.56
C PRO A 89 -43.91 11.35 0.08
N GLN A 90 -43.04 12.31 -0.28
CA GLN A 90 -42.71 12.61 -1.68
C GLN A 90 -41.30 12.15 -2.07
N THR A 91 -40.36 12.12 -1.13
CA THR A 91 -38.96 11.70 -1.39
C THR A 91 -38.55 10.62 -0.41
N TYR A 92 -38.05 9.51 -0.94
CA TYR A 92 -37.54 8.37 -0.17
C TYR A 92 -36.07 8.14 -0.52
N GLN A 93 -35.33 7.60 0.43
CA GLN A 93 -33.92 7.27 0.30
C GLN A 93 -33.68 5.83 0.69
N ALA A 94 -32.72 5.18 0.03
CA ALA A 94 -32.26 3.83 0.36
C ALA A 94 -30.78 3.67 0.01
N GLY A 95 -30.11 2.70 0.63
CA GLY A 95 -28.82 2.19 0.18
C GLY A 95 -29.00 1.02 -0.77
N VAL A 96 -28.14 0.94 -1.79
CA VAL A 96 -28.03 -0.22 -2.68
C VAL A 96 -26.58 -0.71 -2.70
N THR A 97 -26.38 -2.01 -2.52
CA THR A 97 -25.07 -2.65 -2.54
C THR A 97 -25.02 -3.72 -3.61
N ALA A 98 -24.01 -3.70 -4.49
CA ALA A 98 -23.86 -4.69 -5.54
C ALA A 98 -23.41 -6.05 -4.98
N ASP A 99 -24.06 -7.13 -5.41
CA ASP A 99 -23.79 -8.48 -4.87
C ASP A 99 -22.68 -9.22 -5.64
N ALA A 100 -22.58 -9.03 -6.96
CA ALA A 100 -21.58 -9.68 -7.82
C ALA A 100 -21.24 -8.84 -9.07
N ASP A 101 -20.25 -9.28 -9.85
CA ASP A 101 -19.94 -8.67 -11.15
C ASP A 101 -21.11 -8.82 -12.13
N GLY A 102 -21.43 -7.76 -12.88
CA GLY A 102 -22.47 -7.79 -13.89
C GLY A 102 -23.48 -6.65 -13.79
N PRO A 103 -24.54 -6.66 -14.60
CA PRO A 103 -25.54 -5.59 -14.60
C PRO A 103 -26.30 -5.56 -13.27
N LEU A 104 -26.35 -4.38 -12.64
CA LEU A 104 -27.17 -4.08 -11.48
C LEU A 104 -28.41 -3.32 -11.94
N THR A 105 -29.59 -3.77 -11.51
CA THR A 105 -30.87 -3.13 -11.86
C THR A 105 -31.68 -2.77 -10.63
N VAL A 106 -32.34 -1.61 -10.68
CA VAL A 106 -33.31 -1.17 -9.68
C VAL A 106 -34.60 -0.85 -10.42
N SER A 107 -35.71 -1.46 -10.00
CA SER A 107 -37.01 -1.24 -10.63
C SER A 107 -38.12 -1.14 -9.59
N VAL A 108 -39.10 -0.29 -9.89
CA VAL A 108 -40.34 -0.13 -9.12
C VAL A 108 -41.50 -0.30 -10.07
N ALA A 109 -42.41 -1.21 -9.74
CA ALA A 109 -43.55 -1.54 -10.59
C ALA A 109 -44.60 -0.43 -10.59
N GLN A 110 -45.47 -0.44 -11.62
CA GLN A 110 -46.63 0.44 -11.66
C GLN A 110 -47.55 0.15 -10.47
N GLY A 111 -48.04 1.20 -9.81
CA GLY A 111 -48.97 1.10 -8.69
C GLY A 111 -48.33 0.78 -7.33
N ALA A 112 -46.99 0.81 -7.24
CA ALA A 112 -46.26 0.67 -5.98
C ALA A 112 -46.61 1.73 -4.92
N ALA A 113 -47.02 2.91 -5.36
CA ALA A 113 -47.50 3.97 -4.48
C ALA A 113 -48.79 4.58 -5.03
N GLN A 114 -49.57 5.26 -4.20
CA GLN A 114 -50.81 5.93 -4.60
C GLN A 114 -50.86 7.37 -4.08
N ASP A 115 -51.45 8.27 -4.87
CA ASP A 115 -51.73 9.65 -4.46
C ASP A 115 -52.92 9.74 -3.50
N ALA A 116 -53.33 10.96 -3.15
CA ALA A 116 -54.53 11.19 -2.33
C ALA A 116 -55.85 10.82 -3.04
N SER A 117 -55.85 10.73 -4.37
CA SER A 117 -57.00 10.33 -5.19
C SER A 117 -57.13 8.81 -5.36
N GLY A 118 -56.11 8.04 -4.97
CA GLY A 118 -56.03 6.58 -5.12
C GLY A 118 -55.47 6.11 -6.47
N GLU A 119 -54.90 7.01 -7.27
CA GLU A 119 -54.26 6.70 -8.55
C GLU A 119 -52.83 6.16 -8.31
N GLY A 120 -52.52 5.03 -8.94
CA GLY A 120 -51.23 4.35 -8.78
C GLY A 120 -50.09 5.03 -9.52
N SER A 121 -48.89 5.02 -8.95
CA SER A 121 -47.68 5.58 -9.54
C SER A 121 -47.27 4.89 -10.84
N ALA A 122 -46.60 5.61 -11.73
CA ALA A 122 -45.94 5.02 -12.90
C ALA A 122 -44.75 4.13 -12.49
N ALA A 123 -44.42 3.15 -13.32
CA ALA A 123 -43.22 2.33 -13.14
C ALA A 123 -41.94 3.13 -13.46
N ALA A 124 -40.83 2.79 -12.81
CA ALA A 124 -39.52 3.38 -13.08
C ALA A 124 -38.42 2.32 -12.93
N SER A 125 -37.36 2.43 -13.74
CA SER A 125 -36.21 1.55 -13.64
C SER A 125 -34.92 2.27 -14.03
N VAL A 126 -33.82 1.94 -13.36
CA VAL A 126 -32.47 2.39 -13.66
C VAL A 126 -31.51 1.21 -13.57
N SER A 127 -30.39 1.28 -14.29
CA SER A 127 -29.36 0.22 -14.28
C SER A 127 -27.96 0.81 -14.31
N THR A 128 -27.01 0.10 -13.72
CA THR A 128 -25.59 0.39 -13.77
C THR A 128 -24.79 -0.92 -13.95
N GLN A 129 -23.48 -0.82 -14.14
CA GLN A 129 -22.60 -1.99 -14.17
C GLN A 129 -21.94 -2.18 -12.81
N ALA A 130 -22.18 -3.32 -12.18
CA ALA A 130 -21.36 -3.76 -11.06
C ALA A 130 -20.05 -4.37 -11.58
N VAL A 131 -18.93 -3.95 -10.99
CA VAL A 131 -17.60 -4.40 -11.39
C VAL A 131 -16.83 -4.97 -10.20
N THR A 132 -16.23 -6.14 -10.40
CA THR A 132 -15.23 -6.67 -9.48
C THR A 132 -13.95 -5.89 -9.72
N VAL A 133 -13.46 -5.27 -8.66
CA VAL A 133 -12.22 -4.51 -8.69
C VAL A 133 -11.18 -5.35 -7.97
N PRO A 134 -9.99 -5.56 -8.55
CA PRO A 134 -8.90 -6.20 -7.83
C PRO A 134 -8.67 -5.46 -6.51
N ASP A 135 -8.64 -6.21 -5.40
CA ASP A 135 -8.22 -5.66 -4.13
C ASP A 135 -6.71 -5.43 -4.17
N THR A 136 -6.29 -4.22 -4.53
CA THR A 136 -4.88 -3.84 -4.60
C THR A 136 -4.23 -3.77 -3.22
N GLY A 137 -4.96 -4.04 -2.13
CA GLY A 137 -4.43 -4.06 -0.78
C GLY A 137 -3.31 -5.09 -0.61
N GLU A 138 -3.45 -6.28 -1.22
CA GLU A 138 -2.43 -7.34 -1.18
C GLU A 138 -1.18 -6.91 -1.96
N GLU A 139 -1.30 -6.42 -3.19
CA GLU A 139 -0.14 -5.94 -3.96
C GLU A 139 0.58 -4.78 -3.30
N VAL A 140 -0.15 -3.84 -2.68
CA VAL A 140 0.47 -2.74 -1.95
C VAL A 140 1.20 -3.25 -0.72
N ALA A 141 0.63 -4.21 0.01
CA ALA A 141 1.30 -4.84 1.14
C ALA A 141 2.61 -5.53 0.75
N ASP A 142 2.62 -6.27 -0.36
CA ASP A 142 3.81 -6.93 -0.91
C ASP A 142 4.87 -5.92 -1.37
N PHE A 143 4.44 -4.83 -2.03
CA PHE A 143 5.32 -3.74 -2.44
C PHE A 143 6.01 -3.09 -1.24
N LEU A 144 5.25 -2.69 -0.22
CA LEU A 144 5.79 -2.05 0.99
C LEU A 144 6.72 -3.00 1.75
N THR A 145 6.39 -4.29 1.78
CA THR A 145 7.22 -5.35 2.37
C THR A 145 8.56 -5.47 1.65
N THR A 146 8.54 -5.57 0.32
CA THR A 146 9.75 -5.70 -0.50
C THR A 146 10.63 -4.45 -0.36
N ARG A 147 10.03 -3.27 -0.50
CA ARG A 147 10.74 -2.00 -0.35
C ARG A 147 11.33 -1.80 1.05
N SER A 148 10.66 -2.27 2.09
CA SER A 148 11.16 -2.27 3.47
C SER A 148 12.40 -3.17 3.65
N ARG A 149 12.39 -4.36 3.04
CA ARG A 149 13.55 -5.27 3.04
C ARG A 149 14.73 -4.64 2.29
N ASP A 150 14.49 -4.10 1.09
CA ASP A 150 15.51 -3.41 0.31
C ASP A 150 16.08 -2.20 1.02
N LEU A 151 15.22 -1.43 1.71
CA LEU A 151 15.62 -0.29 2.49
C LEU A 151 16.63 -0.67 3.58
N VAL A 152 16.34 -1.72 4.36
CA VAL A 152 17.20 -2.20 5.46
C VAL A 152 18.49 -2.81 4.91
N ALA A 153 18.38 -3.72 3.95
CA ALA A 153 19.50 -4.50 3.42
C ALA A 153 20.59 -3.62 2.78
N ASN A 154 20.19 -2.49 2.22
CA ASN A 154 21.13 -1.66 1.49
C ASN A 154 21.79 -0.57 2.35
N GLN A 155 21.44 -0.38 3.63
CA GLN A 155 21.90 0.80 4.40
C GLN A 155 23.43 0.98 4.43
N PRO A 156 23.95 2.22 4.23
CA PRO A 156 25.39 2.44 4.22
C PRO A 156 25.97 2.18 5.62
N ARG A 157 27.13 1.52 5.67
CA ARG A 157 27.92 1.37 6.90
C ARG A 157 28.56 2.71 7.25
N LEU A 158 28.39 3.18 8.48
CA LEU A 158 28.84 4.52 8.90
C LEU A 158 30.12 4.43 9.75
N SER A 159 30.39 3.29 10.37
CA SER A 159 31.61 3.07 11.18
C SER A 159 32.91 3.35 10.42
N GLY A 160 32.91 3.15 9.09
CA GLY A 160 34.04 3.41 8.21
C GLY A 160 34.50 4.87 8.17
N PHE A 161 33.61 5.84 8.43
CA PHE A 161 33.98 7.27 8.51
C PHE A 161 34.84 7.55 9.74
N LEU A 162 34.55 6.91 10.87
CA LEU A 162 35.31 7.10 12.11
C LEU A 162 36.62 6.29 12.09
N SER A 163 36.57 5.05 11.59
CA SER A 163 37.76 4.19 11.52
C SER A 163 38.74 4.57 10.39
N GLY A 164 38.33 5.46 9.48
CA GLY A 164 39.10 5.81 8.29
C GLY A 164 39.19 4.70 7.25
N GLN A 165 38.44 3.61 7.41
CA GLN A 165 38.45 2.47 6.49
C GLN A 165 37.52 2.65 5.28
N GLN A 166 36.73 3.73 5.25
CA GLN A 166 35.82 3.99 4.15
C GLN A 166 36.55 4.45 2.89
N SER A 167 36.47 3.61 1.86
CA SER A 167 37.04 3.86 0.54
C SER A 167 35.94 4.10 -0.50
N GLY A 168 36.28 4.91 -1.50
CA GLY A 168 35.40 5.09 -2.66
C GLY A 168 35.24 3.77 -3.41
N ARG A 169 34.01 3.47 -3.81
CA ARG A 169 33.66 2.24 -4.54
C ARG A 169 32.80 2.59 -5.74
N LEU A 170 33.08 1.93 -6.86
CA LEU A 170 32.21 1.86 -8.02
C LEU A 170 32.18 0.41 -8.47
N SER A 171 31.00 -0.20 -8.48
CA SER A 171 30.82 -1.59 -8.93
C SER A 171 29.51 -1.73 -9.71
N ALA A 172 29.58 -2.48 -10.80
CA ALA A 172 28.43 -2.93 -11.56
C ALA A 172 28.57 -4.44 -11.79
N SER A 173 27.49 -5.19 -11.58
CA SER A 173 27.47 -6.64 -11.69
C SER A 173 26.14 -7.10 -12.26
N VAL A 174 26.18 -8.16 -13.07
CA VAL A 174 24.99 -8.81 -13.61
C VAL A 174 25.10 -10.29 -13.33
N SER A 175 24.06 -10.87 -12.73
CA SER A 175 23.89 -12.29 -12.53
C SER A 175 22.58 -12.75 -13.22
N ARG A 176 22.22 -14.02 -13.10
CA ARG A 176 20.99 -14.54 -13.74
C ARG A 176 19.78 -13.85 -13.13
N GLY A 177 19.08 -13.04 -13.93
CA GLY A 177 17.88 -12.33 -13.51
C GLY A 177 18.12 -11.14 -12.58
N GLN A 178 19.38 -10.74 -12.33
CA GLN A 178 19.67 -9.59 -11.46
C GLN A 178 20.76 -8.68 -12.02
N GLY A 179 20.53 -7.38 -12.00
CA GLY A 179 21.52 -6.35 -12.26
C GLY A 179 21.71 -5.50 -11.01
N ARG A 180 22.97 -5.19 -10.64
CA ARG A 180 23.30 -4.32 -9.51
C ARG A 180 24.33 -3.29 -9.91
N PHE A 181 24.11 -2.07 -9.45
CA PHE A 181 25.02 -0.94 -9.54
C PHE A 181 25.20 -0.35 -8.14
N GLU A 182 26.43 0.01 -7.80
CA GLU A 182 26.77 0.67 -6.54
C GLU A 182 27.88 1.68 -6.77
N MET A 183 27.73 2.85 -6.18
CA MET A 183 28.74 3.89 -6.08
C MET A 183 28.73 4.47 -4.67
N GLN A 184 29.90 4.71 -4.10
CA GLN A 184 30.05 5.50 -2.88
C GLN A 184 31.29 6.37 -2.95
N THR A 185 31.23 7.55 -2.38
CA THR A 185 32.41 8.43 -2.23
C THR A 185 33.36 7.87 -1.19
N ASP A 186 34.61 8.31 -1.20
CA ASP A 186 35.50 8.05 -0.08
C ASP A 186 35.00 8.75 1.20
N GLY A 187 35.48 8.30 2.35
CA GLY A 187 35.12 8.86 3.65
C GLY A 187 36.09 9.93 4.15
N ARG A 188 36.89 10.55 3.27
CA ARG A 188 37.97 11.46 3.70
C ARG A 188 37.47 12.85 4.08
N GLY A 189 36.23 13.20 3.72
CA GLY A 189 35.61 14.47 4.02
C GLY A 189 34.35 14.33 4.89
N PRO A 190 33.85 15.44 5.46
CA PRO A 190 32.65 15.44 6.28
C PRO A 190 31.39 15.17 5.46
N VAL A 191 31.45 15.33 4.13
CA VAL A 191 30.32 15.13 3.20
C VAL A 191 30.60 13.89 2.37
N TRP A 192 29.57 13.05 2.22
CA TRP A 192 29.66 11.80 1.50
C TRP A 192 28.36 11.50 0.74
N MET A 193 28.47 10.66 -0.27
CA MET A 193 27.35 10.22 -1.09
C MET A 193 27.42 8.72 -1.36
N SER A 194 26.26 8.06 -1.41
CA SER A 194 26.11 6.68 -1.86
C SER A 194 24.94 6.57 -2.83
N LEU A 195 25.12 5.81 -3.90
CA LEU A 195 24.11 5.48 -4.89
C LEU A 195 24.09 3.97 -5.08
N GLN A 196 22.90 3.38 -5.04
CA GLN A 196 22.71 1.95 -5.27
C GLN A 196 21.49 1.78 -6.18
N ALA A 197 21.58 0.85 -7.12
CA ALA A 197 20.46 0.45 -7.94
C ALA A 197 20.50 -1.05 -8.17
N ALA A 198 19.35 -1.70 -8.10
CA ALA A 198 19.17 -3.11 -8.37
C ALA A 198 17.94 -3.29 -9.26
N ARG A 199 18.00 -4.27 -10.15
CA ARG A 199 16.86 -4.76 -10.92
C ARG A 199 16.85 -6.27 -10.82
N SER A 200 15.67 -6.84 -10.63
CA SER A 200 15.46 -8.28 -10.57
C SER A 200 14.26 -8.70 -11.42
N GLU A 201 14.36 -9.89 -11.99
CA GLU A 201 13.29 -10.57 -12.72
C GLU A 201 13.35 -12.04 -12.34
N ASP A 202 12.22 -12.60 -11.93
CA ASP A 202 12.12 -13.99 -11.53
C ASP A 202 11.44 -14.86 -12.60
N ASP A 203 11.56 -16.18 -12.45
CA ASP A 203 11.00 -17.15 -13.39
C ASP A 203 9.46 -17.21 -13.35
N THR A 204 8.82 -16.54 -12.38
CA THR A 204 7.35 -16.46 -12.24
C THR A 204 6.73 -15.28 -13.00
N GLY A 205 7.57 -14.45 -13.63
CA GLY A 205 7.17 -13.27 -14.37
C GLY A 205 7.02 -12.03 -13.49
N GLN A 206 7.42 -12.10 -12.21
CA GLN A 206 7.54 -10.91 -11.38
C GLN A 206 8.85 -10.19 -11.71
N SER A 207 8.78 -8.88 -11.78
CA SER A 207 9.96 -8.04 -11.95
C SER A 207 9.92 -6.87 -10.99
N GLY A 208 11.09 -6.43 -10.56
CA GLY A 208 11.21 -5.32 -9.64
C GLY A 208 12.49 -4.53 -9.84
N SER A 209 12.45 -3.25 -9.52
CA SER A 209 13.61 -2.38 -9.52
C SER A 209 13.64 -1.58 -8.22
N TYR A 210 14.84 -1.34 -7.69
CA TYR A 210 15.07 -0.52 -6.50
C TYR A 210 16.28 0.36 -6.72
N ALA A 211 16.12 1.67 -6.58
CA ALA A 211 17.20 2.64 -6.65
C ALA A 211 17.20 3.53 -5.43
N ARG A 212 18.38 3.89 -4.93
CA ARG A 212 18.53 4.72 -3.75
C ARG A 212 19.77 5.59 -3.81
N ALA A 213 19.58 6.86 -3.50
CA ALA A 213 20.64 7.84 -3.31
C ALA A 213 20.66 8.32 -1.85
N VAL A 214 21.84 8.42 -1.26
CA VAL A 214 22.05 8.95 0.09
C VAL A 214 23.08 10.08 0.00
N LEU A 215 22.76 11.21 0.61
CA LEU A 215 23.68 12.32 0.85
C LEU A 215 23.78 12.52 2.36
N GLY A 216 24.98 12.46 2.90
CA GLY A 216 25.23 12.61 4.32
C GLY A 216 26.33 13.62 4.62
N GLY A 217 26.23 14.21 5.81
CA GLY A 217 27.23 15.09 6.39
C GLY A 217 27.48 14.72 7.84
N HIS A 218 28.70 14.84 8.34
CA HIS A 218 29.01 14.71 9.77
C HIS A 218 30.01 15.75 10.27
N THR A 219 29.98 15.95 11.58
CA THR A 219 31.02 16.61 12.35
C THR A 219 31.68 15.62 13.30
N VAL A 220 32.99 15.78 13.51
CA VAL A 220 33.76 15.01 14.49
C VAL A 220 33.60 15.70 15.85
N LEU A 221 32.96 15.03 16.79
CA LEU A 221 32.77 15.53 18.16
C LEU A 221 33.98 15.24 19.05
N SER A 222 34.66 14.11 18.80
CA SER A 222 35.91 13.71 19.45
C SER A 222 36.66 12.71 18.57
N GLU A 223 37.88 12.32 18.98
CA GLU A 223 38.65 11.25 18.30
C GLU A 223 37.89 9.92 18.20
N THR A 224 36.84 9.72 19.01
CA THR A 224 36.06 8.48 19.08
C THR A 224 34.58 8.68 18.78
N MET A 225 34.16 9.85 18.29
CA MET A 225 32.73 10.10 18.05
C MET A 225 32.48 11.09 16.92
N LEU A 226 31.56 10.73 16.04
CA LEU A 226 30.97 11.62 15.03
C LEU A 226 29.45 11.70 15.22
N LEU A 227 28.92 12.85 14.85
CA LEU A 227 27.49 13.12 14.77
C LEU A 227 27.21 13.69 13.39
N GLY A 228 26.20 13.15 12.71
CA GLY A 228 25.85 13.58 11.37
C GLY A 228 24.35 13.57 11.12
N ALA A 229 24.00 14.01 9.93
CA ALA A 229 22.66 13.93 9.38
C ALA A 229 22.74 13.44 7.94
N MET A 230 21.72 12.74 7.50
CA MET A 230 21.61 12.26 6.12
C MET A 230 20.21 12.52 5.57
N ILE A 231 20.15 12.66 4.26
CA ILE A 231 18.94 12.52 3.47
C ILE A 231 19.13 11.35 2.51
N GLN A 232 18.09 10.55 2.40
CA GLN A 232 17.99 9.43 1.49
C GLN A 232 16.79 9.66 0.59
N LEU A 233 16.96 9.34 -0.69
CA LEU A 233 15.90 9.25 -1.69
C LEU A 233 15.89 7.82 -2.22
N ASP A 234 14.71 7.23 -2.35
CA ASP A 234 14.54 5.92 -2.96
C ASP A 234 13.40 5.91 -3.99
N HIS A 235 13.51 4.98 -4.92
CA HIS A 235 12.53 4.67 -5.94
C HIS A 235 12.45 3.16 -6.08
N SER A 236 11.24 2.63 -6.15
CA SER A 236 10.96 1.20 -6.22
C SER A 236 9.83 0.94 -7.20
N GLU A 237 9.97 -0.10 -8.00
CA GLU A 237 8.95 -0.59 -8.92
C GLU A 237 8.76 -2.09 -8.67
N MET A 238 7.52 -2.56 -8.74
CA MET A 238 7.18 -3.98 -8.69
C MET A 238 6.05 -4.25 -9.66
N THR A 239 6.21 -5.26 -10.50
CA THR A 239 5.14 -5.78 -11.36
C THR A 239 4.89 -7.22 -11.01
N ASN A 240 3.66 -7.56 -10.63
CA ASN A 240 3.27 -8.94 -10.33
C ASN A 240 3.00 -9.74 -11.62
N ALA A 241 2.81 -11.06 -11.49
CA ALA A 241 2.57 -11.95 -12.62
C ALA A 241 1.25 -11.65 -13.38
N GLN A 242 0.31 -10.99 -12.71
CA GLN A 242 -0.98 -10.55 -13.26
C GLN A 242 -0.87 -9.24 -14.03
N GLY A 243 0.28 -8.55 -13.98
CA GLY A 243 0.51 -7.27 -14.63
C GLY A 243 0.07 -6.05 -13.83
N THR A 244 -0.25 -6.20 -12.55
CA THR A 244 -0.44 -5.07 -11.63
C THR A 244 0.93 -4.49 -11.31
N GLU A 245 1.08 -3.19 -11.53
CA GLU A 245 2.30 -2.44 -11.30
C GLU A 245 2.14 -1.53 -10.08
N VAL A 246 3.09 -1.58 -9.16
CA VAL A 246 3.22 -0.64 -8.05
C VAL A 246 4.56 0.08 -8.18
N GLU A 247 4.51 1.39 -8.31
CA GLU A 247 5.68 2.28 -8.36
C GLU A 247 5.65 3.20 -7.14
N GLY A 248 6.81 3.51 -6.57
CA GLY A 248 6.87 4.43 -5.45
C GLY A 248 8.19 5.15 -5.31
N HIS A 249 8.10 6.40 -4.89
CA HIS A 249 9.23 7.22 -4.50
C HIS A 249 9.16 7.53 -3.01
N GLY A 250 10.28 7.87 -2.41
CA GLY A 250 10.29 8.26 -1.01
C GLY A 250 11.56 8.98 -0.61
N TRP A 251 11.45 9.63 0.53
CA TRP A 251 12.57 10.27 1.17
C TRP A 251 12.60 9.94 2.65
N LEU A 252 13.80 9.88 3.21
CA LEU A 252 14.05 9.73 4.64
C LEU A 252 15.14 10.72 5.02
N ALA A 253 14.96 11.43 6.13
CA ALA A 253 15.98 12.31 6.67
C ALA A 253 16.09 12.13 8.18
N GLY A 254 17.31 12.30 8.69
CA GLY A 254 17.51 12.19 10.14
C GLY A 254 18.96 12.13 10.57
N PRO A 255 19.20 12.15 11.89
CA PRO A 255 20.52 12.08 12.46
C PRO A 255 21.10 10.66 12.39
N TYR A 256 22.42 10.61 12.44
CA TYR A 256 23.18 9.42 12.76
C TYR A 256 24.34 9.74 13.71
N VAL A 257 24.75 8.73 14.46
CA VAL A 257 25.89 8.78 15.37
C VAL A 257 26.77 7.57 15.11
N VAL A 258 28.08 7.78 15.17
CA VAL A 258 29.05 6.68 15.24
C VAL A 258 29.99 7.00 16.38
N ALA A 259 30.19 6.04 17.26
CA ALA A 259 31.17 6.15 18.34
C ALA A 259 32.03 4.90 18.44
N GLN A 260 33.26 5.08 18.88
CA GLN A 260 34.18 4.02 19.25
C GLN A 260 34.33 4.01 20.78
N PHE A 261 34.31 2.83 21.40
CA PHE A 261 34.58 2.72 22.82
C PHE A 261 36.06 3.05 23.09
N PRO A 262 36.38 3.97 24.01
CA PRO A 262 37.76 4.36 24.28
C PRO A 262 38.65 3.16 24.64
N GLY A 263 39.79 3.04 23.96
CA GLY A 263 40.75 1.94 24.18
C GLY A 263 40.30 0.58 23.66
N HIS A 264 39.14 0.48 22.99
CA HIS A 264 38.61 -0.75 22.45
C HIS A 264 38.27 -0.60 20.95
N PRO A 265 38.54 -1.61 20.12
CA PRO A 265 38.15 -1.64 18.71
C PRO A 265 36.67 -2.01 18.57
N LEU A 266 35.79 -1.39 19.36
CA LEU A 266 34.35 -1.61 19.40
C LEU A 266 33.65 -0.32 18.96
N TYR A 267 32.81 -0.43 17.95
CA TYR A 267 32.09 0.67 17.31
C TYR A 267 30.59 0.47 17.47
N ILE A 268 29.90 1.55 17.80
CA ILE A 268 28.44 1.65 17.79
C ILE A 268 28.04 2.66 16.70
N GLU A 269 27.15 2.26 15.80
CA GLU A 269 26.52 3.15 14.84
C GLU A 269 25.00 3.14 15.07
N GLY A 270 24.39 4.32 15.07
CA GLY A 270 22.95 4.48 15.25
C GLY A 270 22.40 5.49 14.25
N ARG A 271 21.19 5.24 13.74
CA ARG A 271 20.45 6.19 12.91
C ARG A 271 18.96 6.11 13.21
N LEU A 272 18.29 7.26 13.12
CA LEU A 272 16.84 7.37 13.21
C LEU A 272 16.39 8.33 12.10
N LEU A 273 15.71 7.80 11.09
CA LEU A 273 15.26 8.56 9.93
C LEU A 273 13.74 8.54 9.86
N TYR A 274 13.19 9.66 9.41
CA TYR A 274 11.77 9.83 9.13
C TYR A 274 11.57 10.47 7.76
N GLY A 275 10.47 10.15 7.11
CA GLY A 275 10.04 10.84 5.92
C GLY A 275 8.75 10.28 5.37
N GLN A 276 8.58 10.41 4.05
CA GLN A 276 7.31 10.12 3.39
C GLN A 276 7.52 9.38 2.08
N THR A 277 6.47 8.72 1.62
CA THR A 277 6.40 8.03 0.35
C THR A 277 5.24 8.55 -0.48
N SER A 278 5.40 8.50 -1.80
CA SER A 278 4.30 8.72 -2.75
C SER A 278 4.38 7.63 -3.79
N ASN A 279 3.26 6.94 -4.00
CA ASN A 279 3.23 5.68 -4.72
C ASN A 279 1.99 5.63 -5.62
N THR A 280 2.08 4.84 -6.67
CA THR A 280 1.00 4.59 -7.63
C THR A 280 0.81 3.08 -7.79
N VAL A 281 -0.44 2.65 -7.85
CA VAL A 281 -0.81 1.28 -8.21
C VAL A 281 -1.65 1.30 -9.47
N THR A 282 -1.28 0.47 -10.44
CA THR A 282 -1.93 0.37 -11.75
C THR A 282 -2.29 -1.08 -12.00
N ALA A 283 -3.58 -1.39 -11.90
CA ALA A 283 -4.09 -2.70 -12.29
C ALA A 283 -4.26 -2.77 -13.83
N PRO A 284 -4.13 -3.96 -14.46
CA PRO A 284 -4.31 -4.13 -15.89
C PRO A 284 -5.65 -3.56 -16.38
N GLY A 285 -5.60 -2.69 -17.38
CA GLY A 285 -6.80 -2.08 -17.98
C GLY A 285 -7.48 -1.01 -17.11
N SER A 286 -6.88 -0.60 -15.98
CA SER A 286 -7.39 0.44 -15.10
C SER A 286 -6.46 1.66 -15.07
N PRO A 287 -6.99 2.88 -14.84
CA PRO A 287 -6.16 4.04 -14.50
C PRO A 287 -5.29 3.79 -13.26
N ALA A 288 -4.20 4.52 -13.11
CA ALA A 288 -3.38 4.49 -11.91
C ALA A 288 -4.11 5.14 -10.72
N ALA A 289 -4.00 4.55 -9.53
CA ALA A 289 -4.42 5.12 -8.27
C ALA A 289 -3.21 5.53 -7.44
N GLN A 290 -3.23 6.74 -6.87
CA GLN A 290 -2.14 7.26 -6.05
C GLN A 290 -2.42 7.07 -4.56
N PHE A 291 -1.38 6.73 -3.80
CA PHE A 291 -1.41 6.69 -2.35
C PHE A 291 -0.10 7.19 -1.76
N ASP A 292 -0.21 7.96 -0.68
CA ASP A 292 0.93 8.48 0.06
C ASP A 292 1.08 7.72 1.38
N GLY A 293 2.21 7.95 2.04
CA GLY A 293 2.53 7.28 3.29
C GLY A 293 3.63 7.96 4.08
N ASP A 294 3.76 7.59 5.35
CA ASP A 294 4.88 7.96 6.20
C ASP A 294 5.83 6.78 6.43
N ARG A 295 7.10 7.07 6.72
CA ARG A 295 8.10 6.04 6.92
C ARG A 295 9.07 6.38 8.03
N TRP A 296 9.37 5.39 8.85
CA TRP A 296 10.41 5.42 9.87
C TRP A 296 11.47 4.34 9.63
N LEU A 297 12.73 4.68 9.88
CA LEU A 297 13.83 3.73 9.94
C LEU A 297 14.67 3.98 11.19
N ALA A 298 14.77 2.98 12.06
CA ALA A 298 15.70 2.95 13.18
C ALA A 298 16.71 1.83 12.97
N MET A 299 18.00 2.12 13.14
CA MET A 299 19.01 1.07 13.16
C MET A 299 20.07 1.34 14.22
N LEU A 300 20.56 0.25 14.80
CA LEU A 300 21.65 0.23 15.75
C LEU A 300 22.56 -0.95 15.43
N THR A 301 23.84 -0.69 15.17
CA THR A 301 24.84 -1.74 14.95
C THR A 301 25.97 -1.57 15.95
N LEU A 302 26.32 -2.66 16.62
CA LEU A 302 27.54 -2.81 17.39
C LEU A 302 28.48 -3.73 16.59
N SER A 303 29.71 -3.28 16.34
CA SER A 303 30.71 -4.04 15.59
C SER A 303 32.07 -3.93 16.27
N GLY A 304 32.85 -5.00 16.26
CA GLY A 304 34.18 -4.99 16.84
C GLY A 304 35.23 -5.62 15.92
N ALA A 305 36.50 -5.44 16.27
CA ALA A 305 37.61 -6.14 15.64
C ALA A 305 38.57 -6.67 16.71
N VAL A 306 38.80 -7.97 16.76
CA VAL A 306 39.81 -8.57 17.64
C VAL A 306 40.88 -9.21 16.78
N HIS A 307 42.09 -8.66 16.87
CA HIS A 307 43.26 -9.17 16.16
C HIS A 307 44.07 -10.08 17.07
N SER A 308 44.26 -11.33 16.65
CA SER A 308 45.11 -12.32 17.30
C SER A 308 46.20 -12.79 16.32
N ALA A 309 47.23 -13.49 16.79
CA ALA A 309 48.38 -13.88 15.97
C ALA A 309 47.94 -14.75 14.76
N GLY A 310 47.76 -14.11 13.61
CA GLY A 310 47.35 -14.74 12.35
C GLY A 310 45.84 -14.94 12.15
N LEU A 311 44.97 -14.35 12.98
CA LEU A 311 43.52 -14.39 12.80
C LEU A 311 42.87 -13.09 13.31
N SER A 312 42.14 -12.40 12.44
CA SER A 312 41.25 -11.31 12.81
C SER A 312 39.84 -11.83 12.96
N THR A 313 39.11 -11.34 13.95
CA THR A 313 37.71 -11.69 14.19
C THR A 313 36.87 -10.43 14.32
N TYR A 314 35.67 -10.44 13.75
CA TYR A 314 34.79 -9.28 13.68
C TYR A 314 33.39 -9.65 14.19
N PRO A 315 33.17 -9.56 15.51
CA PRO A 315 31.84 -9.75 16.08
C PRO A 315 30.92 -8.58 15.67
N SER A 316 29.66 -8.88 15.39
CA SER A 316 28.63 -7.89 15.11
C SER A 316 27.28 -8.24 15.73
N LEU A 317 26.54 -7.19 16.09
CA LEU A 317 25.15 -7.25 16.53
C LEU A 317 24.44 -6.07 15.89
N SER A 318 23.43 -6.32 15.06
CA SER A 318 22.60 -5.27 14.46
C SER A 318 21.14 -5.46 14.80
N PHE A 319 20.48 -4.34 15.07
CA PHE A 319 19.04 -4.22 15.16
C PHE A 319 18.57 -3.22 14.12
N SER A 320 17.51 -3.56 13.39
CA SER A 320 16.81 -2.65 12.49
C SER A 320 15.32 -2.72 12.74
N HIS A 321 14.65 -1.59 12.58
CA HIS A 321 13.21 -1.51 12.51
C HIS A 321 12.82 -0.49 11.45
N VAL A 322 12.00 -0.91 10.50
CA VAL A 322 11.32 -0.05 9.54
C VAL A 322 9.82 -0.16 9.77
N SER A 323 9.14 0.98 9.70
CA SER A 323 7.69 1.08 9.65
C SER A 323 7.33 1.91 8.43
N ASP A 324 6.52 1.35 7.54
CA ASP A 324 6.08 1.98 6.30
C ASP A 324 4.55 2.03 6.29
N GLY A 325 3.99 3.23 6.37
CA GLY A 325 2.56 3.50 6.37
C GLY A 325 2.04 3.73 4.94
N GLN A 326 0.78 3.40 4.72
CA GLN A 326 -0.01 3.76 3.56
C GLN A 326 -1.29 4.40 4.06
N ASP A 327 -1.54 5.64 3.65
CA ASP A 327 -2.80 6.33 3.92
C ASP A 327 -3.94 5.67 3.13
N ALA A 328 -5.17 5.76 3.66
CA ALA A 328 -6.32 5.25 2.95
C ALA A 328 -6.52 6.01 1.63
N TYR A 329 -6.74 5.29 0.55
CA TYR A 329 -6.98 5.88 -0.78
C TYR A 329 -8.15 5.20 -1.47
N ARG A 330 -8.61 5.79 -2.57
CA ARG A 330 -9.59 5.13 -3.45
C ARG A 330 -8.88 4.67 -4.71
N ASN A 331 -9.09 3.41 -5.07
CA ASN A 331 -8.54 2.89 -6.31
C ASN A 331 -9.31 3.45 -7.54
N ALA A 332 -8.87 3.08 -8.74
CA ALA A 332 -9.44 3.63 -9.98
C ALA A 332 -10.92 3.32 -10.20
N ALA A 333 -11.48 2.34 -9.50
CA ALA A 333 -12.90 2.00 -9.54
C ALA A 333 -13.71 2.63 -8.38
N GLY A 334 -13.09 3.50 -7.58
CA GLY A 334 -13.74 4.19 -6.47
C GLY A 334 -13.74 3.42 -5.15
N VAL A 335 -13.25 2.18 -5.11
CA VAL A 335 -13.21 1.35 -3.89
C VAL A 335 -12.22 1.92 -2.89
N LEU A 336 -12.64 2.03 -1.64
CA LEU A 336 -11.77 2.44 -0.55
C LEU A 336 -10.79 1.31 -0.21
N VAL A 337 -9.50 1.59 -0.34
CA VAL A 337 -8.42 0.77 0.21
C VAL A 337 -8.07 1.36 1.57
N PRO A 338 -8.31 0.63 2.69
CA PRO A 338 -8.03 1.13 4.03
C PRO A 338 -6.54 1.47 4.22
N ALA A 339 -6.27 2.32 5.21
CA ALA A 339 -4.90 2.59 5.62
C ALA A 339 -4.26 1.32 6.21
N GLN A 340 -2.99 1.09 5.87
CA GLN A 340 -2.23 -0.04 6.39
C GLN A 340 -0.79 0.37 6.74
N THR A 341 -0.13 -0.46 7.53
CA THR A 341 1.27 -0.25 7.94
C THR A 341 2.02 -1.57 7.89
N VAL A 342 3.22 -1.53 7.33
CA VAL A 342 4.16 -2.65 7.30
C VAL A 342 5.29 -2.35 8.27
N GLY A 343 5.38 -3.17 9.33
CA GLY A 343 6.50 -3.16 10.26
C GLY A 343 7.44 -4.33 9.97
N LEU A 344 8.73 -4.04 9.77
CA LEU A 344 9.78 -5.06 9.71
C LEU A 344 10.82 -4.77 10.79
N SER A 345 11.03 -5.73 11.68
CA SER A 345 12.12 -5.72 12.66
C SER A 345 13.09 -6.85 12.36
N GLU A 346 14.39 -6.57 12.37
CA GLU A 346 15.42 -7.59 12.31
C GLU A 346 16.44 -7.44 13.44
N LEU A 347 16.90 -8.58 13.96
CA LEU A 347 18.01 -8.70 14.88
C LEU A 347 19.00 -9.70 14.28
N ALA A 348 20.21 -9.24 13.94
CA ALA A 348 21.26 -10.10 13.43
C ALA A 348 22.45 -10.14 14.40
N ILE A 349 22.96 -11.35 14.64
CA ILE A 349 24.18 -11.59 15.41
C ILE A 349 25.15 -12.28 14.46
N GLY A 350 26.33 -11.71 14.29
CA GLY A 350 27.34 -12.19 13.35
C GLY A 350 28.72 -12.33 13.97
N LEU A 351 29.51 -13.24 13.42
CA LEU A 351 30.93 -13.37 13.70
C LEU A 351 31.67 -13.69 12.41
N ASP A 352 32.45 -12.73 11.94
CA ASP A 352 33.31 -12.91 10.78
C ASP A 352 34.77 -13.14 11.19
N PHE A 353 35.52 -13.79 10.32
CA PHE A 353 36.90 -14.17 10.53
C PHE A 353 37.69 -13.85 9.27
N GLU A 354 38.91 -13.34 9.43
CA GLU A 354 39.86 -13.15 8.35
C GLU A 354 41.22 -13.72 8.74
N LYS A 355 41.77 -14.56 7.86
CA LYS A 355 43.08 -15.16 8.03
C LYS A 355 43.97 -14.88 6.81
N PRO A 356 45.05 -14.10 6.98
CA PRO A 356 46.04 -13.93 5.93
C PRO A 356 47.00 -15.12 5.88
N PHE A 357 47.39 -15.49 4.66
CA PHE A 357 48.39 -16.48 4.33
C PHE A 357 49.40 -15.84 3.38
N VAL A 358 50.67 -15.86 3.76
CA VAL A 358 51.76 -15.42 2.89
C VAL A 358 52.15 -16.59 2.01
N LEU A 359 51.98 -16.44 0.69
CA LEU A 359 52.36 -17.43 -0.30
C LEU A 359 53.57 -16.92 -1.09
N ALA A 360 54.37 -17.84 -1.66
CA ALA A 360 55.48 -17.45 -2.54
C ALA A 360 55.02 -16.65 -3.77
N ALA A 361 53.75 -16.80 -4.17
CA ALA A 361 53.16 -16.17 -5.33
C ALA A 361 52.39 -14.86 -5.02
N GLY A 362 52.21 -14.50 -3.75
CA GLY A 362 51.36 -13.38 -3.32
C GLY A 362 50.75 -13.55 -1.94
N ASP A 363 49.85 -12.64 -1.56
CA ASP A 363 49.08 -12.73 -0.32
C ASP A 363 47.70 -13.33 -0.58
N LEU A 364 47.33 -14.34 0.21
CA LEU A 364 46.00 -14.92 0.21
C LEU A 364 45.31 -14.58 1.53
N MET A 365 44.18 -13.89 1.45
CA MET A 365 43.24 -13.72 2.56
C MET A 365 42.11 -14.73 2.40
N ILE A 366 41.83 -15.50 3.43
CA ILE A 366 40.60 -16.30 3.52
C ILE A 366 39.70 -15.65 4.56
N ASN A 367 38.44 -15.40 4.21
CA ASN A 367 37.43 -14.88 5.10
C ASN A 367 36.26 -15.85 5.22
N TRP A 368 35.67 -15.97 6.40
CA TRP A 368 34.44 -16.75 6.59
C TRP A 368 33.61 -16.12 7.70
N GLY A 369 32.31 -16.34 7.65
CA GLY A 369 31.36 -15.71 8.54
C GLY A 369 30.20 -16.63 8.89
N VAL A 370 29.69 -16.48 10.09
CA VAL A 370 28.41 -17.07 10.50
C VAL A 370 27.53 -15.98 11.08
N SER A 371 26.26 -15.98 10.73
CA SER A 371 25.27 -15.10 11.34
C SER A 371 23.95 -15.81 11.60
N GLY A 372 23.26 -15.37 12.64
CA GLY A 372 21.88 -15.72 12.93
C GLY A 372 21.03 -14.45 12.82
N ILE A 373 19.96 -14.52 12.03
CA ILE A 373 19.07 -13.40 11.75
C ILE A 373 17.68 -13.80 12.19
N TRP A 374 17.15 -13.09 13.17
CA TRP A 374 15.73 -13.14 13.52
C TRP A 374 15.03 -11.96 12.86
N SER A 375 13.89 -12.21 12.23
CA SER A 375 13.06 -11.17 11.62
C SER A 375 11.61 -11.33 12.02
N ARG A 376 10.90 -10.21 12.10
CA ARG A 376 9.49 -10.13 12.43
C ARG A 376 8.81 -9.15 11.50
N MET A 377 7.73 -9.60 10.89
CA MET A 377 6.85 -8.79 10.05
C MET A 377 5.51 -8.60 10.76
N ASP A 378 4.99 -7.38 10.77
CA ASP A 378 3.70 -7.05 11.37
C ASP A 378 2.90 -6.15 10.41
N GLY A 379 1.65 -6.53 10.13
CA GLY A 379 0.68 -5.72 9.39
C GLY A 379 -0.28 -4.99 10.33
N GLY A 380 -0.19 -3.66 10.40
CA GLY A 380 -1.20 -2.83 11.07
C GLY A 380 -2.29 -2.43 10.08
N GLY A 381 -3.57 -2.74 10.36
CA GLY A 381 -4.68 -2.36 9.47
C GLY A 381 -4.78 -3.12 8.15
N SER A 382 -3.77 -3.93 7.80
CA SER A 382 -3.78 -4.84 6.66
C SER A 382 -4.38 -6.20 7.04
N ALA A 383 -5.27 -6.73 6.21
CA ALA A 383 -5.70 -8.13 6.29
C ALA A 383 -4.76 -9.08 5.52
N PHE A 384 -3.80 -8.53 4.78
CA PHE A 384 -2.96 -9.27 3.81
C PHE A 384 -1.55 -9.56 4.33
N ILE A 385 -1.13 -8.87 5.40
CA ILE A 385 0.17 -9.10 6.03
C ILE A 385 -0.03 -9.93 7.28
N ASP A 386 0.28 -11.22 7.16
CA ASP A 386 0.34 -12.11 8.31
C ASP A 386 1.48 -11.71 9.25
N ARG A 387 1.18 -11.76 10.55
CA ARG A 387 2.17 -11.56 11.61
C ARG A 387 3.11 -12.76 11.65
N GLU A 388 4.20 -12.68 10.91
CA GLU A 388 5.19 -13.75 10.80
C GLU A 388 6.48 -13.41 11.55
N SER A 389 7.08 -14.43 12.17
CA SER A 389 8.43 -14.34 12.69
C SER A 389 9.27 -15.48 12.13
N SER A 390 10.45 -15.14 11.65
CA SER A 390 11.40 -16.08 11.04
C SER A 390 12.73 -15.99 11.77
N ALA A 391 13.46 -17.10 11.79
CA ALA A 391 14.84 -17.15 12.20
C ALA A 391 15.61 -17.95 11.15
N ARG A 392 16.73 -17.39 10.67
CA ARG A 392 17.58 -18.02 9.67
C ARG A 392 19.05 -17.87 10.04
N GLY A 393 19.82 -18.92 9.79
CA GLY A 393 21.27 -18.89 9.84
C GLY A 393 21.85 -18.63 8.46
N ARG A 394 22.98 -17.94 8.41
CA ARG A 394 23.75 -17.69 7.21
C ARG A 394 25.23 -18.01 7.43
N PHE A 395 25.85 -18.60 6.43
CA PHE A 395 27.28 -18.85 6.35
C PHE A 395 27.85 -18.21 5.09
N ASP A 396 28.98 -17.52 5.24
CA ASP A 396 29.71 -16.89 4.16
C ASP A 396 31.15 -17.43 4.14
N LEU A 397 31.70 -17.67 2.95
CA LEU A 397 33.09 -18.08 2.75
C LEU A 397 33.65 -17.33 1.54
N GLY A 398 34.78 -16.66 1.73
CA GLY A 398 35.47 -15.96 0.67
C GLY A 398 36.97 -16.17 0.70
N TYR A 399 37.59 -15.81 -0.42
CA TYR A 399 39.02 -15.59 -0.49
C TYR A 399 39.32 -14.38 -1.36
N ARG A 400 40.47 -13.77 -1.08
CA ARG A 400 41.09 -12.74 -1.91
C ARG A 400 42.57 -13.04 -2.04
N PHE A 401 43.05 -13.17 -3.27
CA PHE A 401 44.45 -13.37 -3.61
C PHE A 401 44.98 -12.12 -4.31
N ASP A 402 46.11 -11.60 -3.85
CA ASP A 402 46.84 -10.49 -4.47
C ASP A 402 48.26 -10.94 -4.80
N ASN A 403 48.64 -10.86 -6.07
CA ASN A 403 49.97 -11.28 -6.51
C ASN A 403 51.04 -10.19 -6.41
N HIS A 404 50.71 -8.99 -5.91
CA HIS A 404 51.58 -7.80 -5.85
C HIS A 404 52.14 -7.34 -7.20
N ARG A 405 51.55 -7.81 -8.30
CA ARG A 405 51.92 -7.49 -9.69
C ARG A 405 50.70 -7.01 -10.49
N GLY A 406 49.75 -6.39 -9.80
CA GLY A 406 48.55 -5.82 -10.41
C GLY A 406 47.42 -6.81 -10.67
N LEU A 407 47.46 -8.05 -10.17
CA LEU A 407 46.33 -8.97 -10.23
C LEU A 407 45.79 -9.24 -8.83
N THR A 408 44.51 -8.90 -8.62
CA THR A 408 43.74 -9.38 -7.49
C THR A 408 42.63 -10.31 -7.99
N ALA A 409 42.53 -11.52 -7.44
CA ALA A 409 41.42 -12.43 -7.66
C ALA A 409 40.64 -12.62 -6.37
N SER A 410 39.32 -12.72 -6.45
CA SER A 410 38.47 -12.98 -5.28
C SER A 410 37.30 -13.88 -5.63
N ALA A 411 36.82 -14.67 -4.68
CA ALA A 411 35.52 -15.31 -4.76
C ALA A 411 34.85 -15.30 -3.40
N ASN A 412 33.53 -15.20 -3.39
CA ASN A 412 32.67 -15.30 -2.22
C ASN A 412 31.58 -16.32 -2.49
N MET A 413 31.22 -17.10 -1.48
CA MET A 413 30.16 -18.10 -1.51
C MET A 413 29.31 -17.89 -0.28
N PHE A 414 27.99 -18.09 -0.39
CA PHE A 414 27.10 -18.02 0.76
C PHE A 414 26.07 -19.15 0.77
N LEU A 415 25.60 -19.49 1.97
CA LEU A 415 24.47 -20.35 2.28
C LEU A 415 23.58 -19.58 3.27
N ASP A 416 22.32 -19.34 2.93
CA ASP A 416 21.35 -18.57 3.72
C ASP A 416 20.06 -19.40 3.89
N GLY A 417 19.29 -19.16 4.95
CA GLY A 417 18.10 -19.96 5.29
C GLY A 417 18.39 -21.19 6.16
N ILE A 418 19.59 -21.30 6.75
CA ILE A 418 19.94 -22.45 7.60
C ILE A 418 19.02 -22.49 8.84
N GLY A 419 18.19 -23.52 8.95
CA GLY A 419 17.25 -23.68 10.06
C GLY A 419 16.00 -22.81 9.98
N SER A 420 15.70 -22.23 8.81
CA SER A 420 14.44 -21.52 8.60
C SER A 420 13.23 -22.46 8.68
N ALA A 421 12.11 -21.95 9.20
CA ALA A 421 10.89 -22.74 9.42
C ALA A 421 10.21 -23.16 8.10
N ASP A 422 10.40 -22.38 7.04
CA ASP A 422 9.90 -22.66 5.69
C ASP A 422 10.77 -23.67 4.92
N GLY A 423 11.96 -24.00 5.43
CA GLY A 423 12.88 -24.96 4.84
C GLY A 423 13.60 -24.47 3.58
N HIS A 424 13.44 -23.21 3.17
CA HIS A 424 14.11 -22.66 2.00
C HIS A 424 15.58 -22.35 2.31
N ILE A 425 16.48 -22.86 1.48
CA ILE A 425 17.91 -22.57 1.54
C ILE A 425 18.33 -21.89 0.24
N SER A 426 18.90 -20.70 0.36
CA SER A 426 19.45 -19.93 -0.74
C SER A 426 20.98 -20.04 -0.74
N TYR A 427 21.58 -20.18 -1.92
CA TYR A 427 23.03 -20.23 -2.06
C TYR A 427 23.50 -19.44 -3.26
N GLY A 428 24.73 -18.93 -3.21
CA GLY A 428 25.28 -18.16 -4.32
C GLY A 428 26.80 -18.14 -4.32
N ILE A 429 27.37 -17.84 -5.48
CA ILE A 429 28.81 -17.69 -5.70
C ILE A 429 29.02 -16.41 -6.50
N GLU A 430 29.90 -15.55 -6.02
CA GLU A 430 30.38 -14.36 -6.71
C GLU A 430 31.89 -14.50 -6.92
N ALA A 431 32.40 -14.23 -8.12
CA ALA A 431 33.82 -14.21 -8.42
C ALA A 431 34.20 -12.89 -9.07
N GLY A 432 35.36 -12.36 -8.68
CA GLY A 432 35.88 -11.08 -9.13
C GLY A 432 37.35 -11.17 -9.54
N LEU A 433 37.72 -10.42 -10.58
CA LEU A 433 39.10 -10.27 -11.02
C LEU A 433 39.37 -8.78 -11.25
N ARG A 434 40.41 -8.26 -10.62
CA ARG A 434 40.89 -6.88 -10.78
C ARG A 434 42.29 -6.90 -11.37
N LEU A 435 42.48 -6.07 -12.39
CA LEU A 435 43.77 -5.81 -13.03
C LEU A 435 44.12 -4.34 -12.83
N GLU A 436 45.25 -4.06 -12.20
CA GLU A 436 45.87 -2.74 -12.08
C GLU A 436 47.09 -2.72 -13.00
N PHE A 437 47.16 -1.72 -13.90
CA PHE A 437 48.18 -1.58 -14.93
C PHE A 437 49.12 -0.41 -14.66
#